data_AF-A0A7C7QU05-F1
#
_entry.id   AF-A0A7C7QU05-F1
#
_cell.length_a   1.000
_cell.length_b   1.000
_cell.length_c   1.000
_cell.angle_alpha   90.00
_cell.angle_beta   90.00
_cell.angle_gamma   90.00
#
_symmetry.space_group_name_H-M   'P 1'
#
loop_
_entity.id
_entity.type
_entity.pdbx_description
1 polymer ?
#
loop_
_entity_poly.entity_id
_entity_poly.type
_entity_poly.pdbx_seq_one_letter_code
_entity_poly.pdbx_strand_id
1 'polypeptide(L)'
;MSDERVDRVYACIKDLFRQDKVLSNIVDIWDSALPLDREEGTPTLLLPILCCAAAGGDEDQATAIAAAWFLLYLAAKILDDIEDDDTHLTPWFAIGVPQAINAATGLIFASQLALARLPRMGADRELALSLLEDFNGTTLRMCTGQHADLTEREATSPWSAISR
;
A
#
# COMPACT_ATOMS: atom_id res chain seq x y z
N MET A 1 -7.37 -18.19 14.84
CA MET A 1 -6.01 -17.93 15.39
C MET A 1 -5.33 -17.03 14.38
N SER A 2 -4.86 -15.85 14.79
CA SER A 2 -4.07 -14.97 13.91
C SER A 2 -2.82 -15.72 13.47
N ASP A 3 -2.45 -15.62 12.19
CA ASP A 3 -1.16 -16.13 11.70
C ASP A 3 -0.05 -15.24 12.28
N GLU A 4 0.92 -15.82 12.96
CA GLU A 4 2.04 -15.10 13.59
C GLU A 4 2.75 -14.16 12.59
N ARG A 5 2.83 -14.54 11.31
CA ARG A 5 3.41 -13.71 10.25
C ARG A 5 2.62 -12.42 10.03
N VAL A 6 1.30 -12.50 10.08
CA VAL A 6 0.41 -11.34 9.94
C VAL A 6 0.65 -10.38 11.10
N ASP A 7 0.74 -10.91 12.33
CA ASP A 7 1.02 -10.11 13.52
C ASP A 7 2.39 -9.41 13.43
N ARG A 8 3.43 -10.08 12.89
CA ARG A 8 4.76 -9.47 12.65
C ARG A 8 4.69 -8.31 11.66
N VAL A 9 3.95 -8.45 10.56
CA VAL A 9 3.80 -7.38 9.57
C VAL A 9 3.10 -6.17 10.18
N TYR A 10 2.01 -6.39 10.94
CA TYR A 10 1.31 -5.31 11.63
C TYR A 10 2.19 -4.63 12.69
N ALA A 11 3.01 -5.38 13.41
CA ALA A 11 3.96 -4.81 14.35
C ALA A 11 5.01 -3.93 13.66
N CYS A 12 5.52 -4.37 12.50
CA CYS A 12 6.45 -3.60 11.67
C CYS A 12 5.81 -2.27 11.20
N ILE A 13 4.57 -2.32 10.70
CA ILE A 13 3.81 -1.13 10.29
C ILE A 13 3.61 -0.17 11.47
N LYS A 14 3.22 -0.67 12.65
CA LYS A 14 3.05 0.16 13.85
C LYS A 14 4.36 0.82 14.28
N ASP A 15 5.49 0.13 14.17
CA ASP A 15 6.80 0.70 14.48
C ASP A 15 7.24 1.79 13.50
N LEU A 16 6.86 1.70 12.23
CA LEU A 16 7.08 2.76 11.24
C LEU A 16 6.42 4.07 11.68
N PHE A 17 5.20 3.99 12.19
CA PHE A 17 4.38 5.16 12.53
C PHE A 17 4.63 5.73 13.93
N ARG A 18 5.17 4.96 14.88
CA ARG A 18 5.47 5.41 16.26
C ARG A 18 6.41 6.62 16.35
N GLN A 19 7.13 6.95 15.29
CA GLN A 19 8.12 8.03 15.28
C GLN A 19 7.56 9.38 14.79
N ASP A 20 6.30 9.44 14.34
CA ASP A 20 5.72 10.66 13.75
C ASP A 20 4.24 10.90 14.18
N LYS A 21 3.97 12.10 14.72
CA LYS A 21 2.63 12.51 15.19
C LYS A 21 1.63 12.77 14.06
N VAL A 22 2.08 13.06 12.84
CA VAL A 22 1.20 13.24 11.68
C VAL A 22 0.75 11.88 11.15
N LEU A 23 1.68 10.92 11.13
CA LEU A 23 1.37 9.54 10.75
C LEU A 23 0.50 8.83 11.78
N SER A 24 0.54 9.20 13.07
CA SER A 24 -0.36 8.61 14.09
C SER A 24 -1.84 8.89 13.80
N ASN A 25 -2.18 10.06 13.26
CA ASN A 25 -3.56 10.34 12.84
C ASN A 25 -3.98 9.50 11.63
N ILE A 26 -3.03 9.15 10.74
CA ILE A 26 -3.25 8.21 9.64
C ILE A 26 -3.43 6.79 10.19
N VAL A 27 -2.71 6.41 11.26
CA VAL A 27 -2.88 5.12 11.95
C VAL A 27 -4.27 4.97 12.57
N ASP A 28 -4.86 6.02 13.11
CA ASP A 28 -6.22 5.95 13.67
C ASP A 28 -7.28 5.77 12.57
N ILE A 29 -7.08 6.43 11.41
CA ILE A 29 -7.87 6.20 10.20
C ILE A 29 -7.67 4.75 9.72
N TRP A 30 -6.44 4.25 9.76
CA TRP A 30 -6.07 2.89 9.39
C TRP A 30 -6.68 1.82 10.29
N ASP A 31 -6.66 1.97 11.61
CA ASP A 31 -7.23 1.01 12.56
C ASP A 31 -8.76 0.87 12.35
N SER A 32 -9.41 1.92 11.82
CA SER A 32 -10.82 1.88 11.42
C SER A 32 -11.08 1.28 10.02
N ALA A 33 -10.11 1.32 9.10
CA ALA A 33 -10.18 0.69 7.78
C ALA A 33 -9.74 -0.79 7.79
N LEU A 34 -8.92 -1.18 8.77
CA LEU A 34 -8.35 -2.51 8.97
C LEU A 34 -9.32 -3.69 9.20
N PRO A 35 -10.54 -3.53 9.75
CA PRO A 35 -11.44 -4.66 9.94
C PRO A 35 -11.86 -5.32 8.62
N LEU A 36 -11.99 -4.55 7.54
CA LEU A 36 -12.47 -5.05 6.24
C LEU A 36 -11.41 -5.90 5.52
N ASP A 37 -10.13 -5.49 5.56
CA ASP A 37 -9.04 -6.26 4.94
C ASP A 37 -8.58 -7.46 5.78
N ARG A 38 -8.95 -7.57 7.06
CA ARG A 38 -8.70 -8.78 7.84
C ARG A 38 -9.56 -9.96 7.41
N GLU A 39 -10.74 -9.71 6.84
CA GLU A 39 -11.64 -10.76 6.34
C GLU A 39 -11.40 -11.08 4.84
N GLU A 40 -10.96 -10.11 4.01
CA GLU A 40 -10.69 -10.33 2.58
C GLU A 40 -9.20 -10.50 2.18
N GLY A 41 -8.24 -10.00 2.99
CA GLY A 41 -6.87 -9.70 2.52
C GLY A 41 -5.71 -10.52 3.12
N THR A 42 -5.95 -11.62 3.82
CA THR A 42 -4.85 -12.40 4.43
C THR A 42 -3.88 -13.07 3.44
N PRO A 43 -4.30 -13.56 2.25
CA PRO A 43 -3.39 -14.27 1.35
C PRO A 43 -2.34 -13.35 0.69
N THR A 44 -2.72 -12.15 0.27
CA THR A 44 -1.85 -11.23 -0.48
C THR A 44 -0.83 -10.53 0.41
N LEU A 45 -1.19 -10.23 1.66
CA LEU A 45 -0.27 -9.65 2.65
C LEU A 45 0.99 -10.51 2.85
N LEU A 46 0.81 -11.82 2.89
CA LEU A 46 1.89 -12.76 3.18
C LEU A 46 2.69 -13.18 1.93
N LEU A 47 2.28 -12.77 0.73
CA LEU A 47 2.95 -13.18 -0.51
C LEU A 47 4.46 -12.92 -0.48
N PRO A 48 4.97 -11.74 -0.07
CA PRO A 48 6.42 -11.52 -0.02
C PRO A 48 7.14 -12.47 0.93
N ILE A 49 6.53 -12.77 2.09
CA ILE A 49 7.10 -13.68 3.09
C ILE A 49 7.09 -15.12 2.56
N LEU A 50 5.97 -15.58 2.01
CA LEU A 50 5.82 -16.93 1.48
C LEU A 50 6.74 -17.16 0.27
N CYS A 51 6.87 -16.18 -0.63
CA CYS A 51 7.81 -16.25 -1.74
C CYS A 51 9.27 -16.27 -1.27
N CYS A 52 9.62 -15.45 -0.28
CA CYS A 52 10.97 -15.45 0.31
C CYS A 52 11.29 -16.83 0.93
N ALA A 53 10.36 -17.36 1.74
CA ALA A 53 10.51 -18.67 2.36
C ALA A 53 10.63 -19.80 1.32
N ALA A 54 9.80 -19.78 0.27
CA ALA A 54 9.86 -20.76 -0.82
C ALA A 54 11.18 -20.71 -1.60
N ALA A 55 11.81 -19.53 -1.68
CA ALA A 55 13.13 -19.34 -2.30
C ALA A 55 14.31 -19.68 -1.35
N GLY A 56 14.04 -20.05 -0.09
CA GLY A 56 15.05 -20.34 0.93
C GLY A 56 15.66 -19.10 1.59
N GLY A 57 14.98 -17.94 1.49
CA GLY A 57 15.39 -16.70 2.12
C GLY A 57 14.91 -16.54 3.56
N ASP A 58 15.26 -15.40 4.17
CA ASP A 58 14.90 -15.05 5.55
C ASP A 58 13.50 -14.39 5.60
N GLU A 59 12.58 -15.02 6.32
CA GLU A 59 11.21 -14.50 6.52
C GLU A 59 11.19 -13.19 7.31
N ASP A 60 12.15 -12.98 8.23
CA ASP A 60 12.18 -11.79 9.06
C ASP A 60 12.51 -10.57 8.21
N GLN A 61 13.46 -10.70 7.27
CA GLN A 61 13.78 -9.65 6.29
C GLN A 61 12.59 -9.36 5.36
N ALA A 62 11.86 -10.39 4.95
CA ALA A 62 10.68 -10.26 4.10
C ALA A 62 9.49 -9.55 4.80
N THR A 63 9.50 -9.46 6.13
CA THR A 63 8.44 -8.77 6.89
C THR A 63 8.35 -7.29 6.53
N ALA A 64 9.48 -6.60 6.35
CA ALA A 64 9.46 -5.19 5.92
C ALA A 64 9.00 -5.02 4.47
N ILE A 65 9.27 -6.00 3.62
CA ILE A 65 8.79 -6.02 2.22
C ILE A 65 7.28 -6.23 2.20
N ALA A 66 6.75 -7.15 3.01
CA ALA A 66 5.31 -7.36 3.17
C ALA A 66 4.60 -6.11 3.72
N ALA A 67 5.22 -5.42 4.69
CA ALA A 67 4.72 -4.14 5.18
C ALA A 67 4.69 -3.10 4.04
N ALA A 68 5.78 -2.93 3.29
CA ALA A 68 5.85 -1.99 2.17
C ALA A 68 4.78 -2.27 1.10
N TRP A 69 4.66 -3.53 0.69
CA TRP A 69 3.66 -4.02 -0.27
C TRP A 69 2.24 -3.66 0.18
N PHE A 70 1.91 -3.97 1.43
CA PHE A 70 0.56 -3.73 1.96
C PHE A 70 0.24 -2.24 2.07
N LEU A 71 1.20 -1.42 2.51
CA LEU A 71 1.06 0.04 2.57
C LEU A 71 0.77 0.63 1.18
N LEU A 72 1.50 0.18 0.15
CA LEU A 72 1.29 0.63 -1.22
C LEU A 72 -0.04 0.12 -1.80
N TYR A 73 -0.39 -1.14 -1.54
CA TYR A 73 -1.68 -1.71 -1.96
C TYR A 73 -2.86 -0.90 -1.42
N LEU A 74 -2.83 -0.56 -0.12
CA LEU A 74 -3.86 0.29 0.49
C LEU A 74 -3.89 1.69 -0.11
N ALA A 75 -2.73 2.29 -0.40
CA ALA A 75 -2.67 3.58 -1.06
C ALA A 75 -3.31 3.53 -2.45
N ALA A 76 -2.99 2.50 -3.24
CA ALA A 76 -3.54 2.30 -4.57
C ALA A 76 -5.06 2.10 -4.51
N LYS A 77 -5.56 1.27 -3.59
CA LYS A 77 -6.99 1.05 -3.39
C LYS A 77 -7.74 2.35 -3.09
N ILE A 78 -7.24 3.16 -2.14
CA ILE A 78 -7.86 4.46 -1.82
C ILE A 78 -7.93 5.37 -3.05
N LEU A 79 -6.85 5.44 -3.84
CA LEU A 79 -6.80 6.30 -5.02
C LEU A 79 -7.73 5.79 -6.12
N ASP A 80 -7.71 4.49 -6.39
CA ASP A 80 -8.58 3.83 -7.38
C ASP A 80 -10.06 4.07 -7.06
N ASP A 81 -10.47 3.82 -5.82
CA ASP A 81 -11.85 4.05 -5.38
C ASP A 81 -12.27 5.54 -5.43
N ILE A 82 -11.32 6.49 -5.38
CA ILE A 82 -11.59 7.93 -5.59
C ILE A 82 -11.69 8.24 -7.09
N GLU A 83 -10.80 7.69 -7.90
CA GLU A 83 -10.76 7.89 -9.35
C GLU A 83 -12.01 7.30 -10.04
N ASP A 84 -12.57 6.24 -9.48
CA ASP A 84 -13.77 5.55 -9.97
C ASP A 84 -15.10 6.14 -9.49
N ASP A 85 -15.07 7.17 -8.62
CA ASP A 85 -16.24 7.74 -7.93
C ASP A 85 -17.04 6.70 -7.09
N ASP A 86 -16.41 5.57 -6.75
CA ASP A 86 -16.99 4.49 -5.93
C ASP A 86 -16.86 4.76 -4.41
N THR A 87 -16.49 5.98 -4.04
CA THR A 87 -16.17 6.38 -2.67
C THR A 87 -17.28 6.06 -1.65
N HIS A 88 -18.57 6.07 -2.04
CA HIS A 88 -19.71 5.86 -1.14
C HIS A 88 -19.78 4.47 -0.49
N LEU A 89 -19.07 3.47 -1.04
CA LEU A 89 -19.06 2.09 -0.53
C LEU A 89 -17.84 1.79 0.33
N THR A 90 -17.01 2.79 0.62
CA THR A 90 -15.66 2.58 1.13
C THR A 90 -15.44 3.16 2.54
N PRO A 91 -14.48 2.61 3.31
CA PRO A 91 -14.16 3.12 4.65
C PRO A 91 -13.72 4.59 4.68
N TRP A 92 -13.04 5.07 3.63
CA TRP A 92 -12.55 6.45 3.56
C TRP A 92 -13.62 7.47 3.14
N PHE A 93 -14.85 7.04 2.83
CA PHE A 93 -15.98 7.97 2.70
C PHE A 93 -16.17 8.82 3.95
N ALA A 94 -15.98 8.22 5.14
CA ALA A 94 -16.21 8.87 6.42
C ALA A 94 -15.27 10.05 6.72
N ILE A 95 -14.08 10.06 6.10
CA ILE A 95 -13.05 11.09 6.30
C ILE A 95 -13.05 12.14 5.17
N GLY A 96 -13.75 11.86 4.07
CA GLY A 96 -13.84 12.72 2.89
C GLY A 96 -12.60 12.64 1.98
N VAL A 97 -12.83 12.93 0.69
CA VAL A 97 -11.83 12.82 -0.39
C VAL A 97 -10.50 13.52 -0.08
N PRO A 98 -10.45 14.77 0.43
CA PRO A 98 -9.17 15.44 0.69
C PRO A 98 -8.31 14.71 1.72
N GLN A 99 -8.92 14.16 2.77
CA GLN A 99 -8.19 13.42 3.80
C GLN A 99 -7.77 12.05 3.30
N ALA A 100 -8.60 11.40 2.48
CA ALA A 100 -8.29 10.12 1.85
C ALA A 100 -7.06 10.24 0.91
N ILE A 101 -6.99 11.27 0.07
CA ILE A 101 -5.82 11.55 -0.79
C ILE A 101 -4.56 11.78 0.04
N ASN A 102 -4.66 12.58 1.11
CA ASN A 102 -3.53 12.83 2.00
C ASN A 102 -3.06 11.56 2.71
N ALA A 103 -4.01 10.71 3.14
CA ALA A 103 -3.70 9.40 3.70
C ALA A 103 -2.96 8.54 2.68
N ALA A 104 -3.51 8.32 1.48
CA ALA A 104 -2.87 7.56 0.40
C ALA A 104 -1.44 8.04 0.11
N THR A 105 -1.23 9.36 0.07
CA THR A 105 0.09 9.96 -0.10
C THR A 105 1.06 9.57 1.02
N GLY A 106 0.61 9.64 2.28
CA GLY A 106 1.40 9.23 3.44
C GLY A 106 1.81 7.75 3.39
N LEU A 107 0.94 6.89 2.85
CA LEU A 107 1.18 5.46 2.72
C LEU A 107 2.19 5.09 1.66
N ILE A 108 2.19 5.82 0.55
CA ILE A 108 3.24 5.69 -0.47
C ILE A 108 4.61 5.97 0.17
N PHE A 109 4.75 7.05 0.93
CA PHE A 109 6.02 7.35 1.60
C PHE A 109 6.35 6.38 2.73
N ALA A 110 5.36 5.90 3.47
CA ALA A 110 5.55 4.87 4.50
C ALA A 110 6.06 3.56 3.89
N SER A 111 5.58 3.17 2.70
CA SER A 111 6.04 1.98 1.99
C SER A 111 7.53 2.08 1.63
N GLN A 112 7.97 3.24 1.15
CA GLN A 112 9.37 3.51 0.84
C GLN A 112 10.23 3.50 2.10
N LEU A 113 9.73 4.08 3.21
CA LEU A 113 10.42 4.06 4.49
C LEU A 113 10.58 2.65 5.05
N ALA A 114 9.59 1.76 4.85
CA ALA A 114 9.67 0.36 5.23
C ALA A 114 10.85 -0.34 4.52
N LEU A 115 10.95 -0.18 3.19
CA LEU A 115 12.06 -0.75 2.41
C LEU A 115 13.41 -0.13 2.80
N ALA A 116 13.46 1.18 3.04
CA ALA A 116 14.69 1.86 3.48
C ALA A 116 15.18 1.39 4.86
N ARG A 117 14.35 0.72 5.66
CA ARG A 117 14.74 0.11 6.95
C ARG A 117 15.29 -1.30 6.82
N LEU A 118 15.23 -1.95 5.65
CA LEU A 118 15.78 -3.31 5.43
C LEU A 118 17.22 -3.48 5.95
N PRO A 119 18.16 -2.54 5.75
CA PRO A 119 19.51 -2.68 6.29
C PRO A 119 19.58 -2.73 7.82
N ARG A 120 18.60 -2.14 8.53
CA ARG A 120 18.50 -2.22 10.00
C ARG A 120 18.02 -3.60 10.46
N MET A 121 17.45 -4.38 9.56
CA MET A 121 17.00 -5.76 9.76
C MET A 121 18.04 -6.79 9.25
N GLY A 122 19.26 -6.35 8.93
CA GLY A 122 20.35 -7.22 8.52
C GLY A 122 20.41 -7.54 7.02
N ALA A 123 19.52 -6.95 6.21
CA ALA A 123 19.62 -7.06 4.75
C ALA A 123 20.85 -6.30 4.23
N ASP A 124 21.40 -6.77 3.11
CA ASP A 124 22.45 -6.07 2.40
C ASP A 124 21.97 -4.70 1.87
N ARG A 125 22.86 -3.70 1.85
CA ARG A 125 22.50 -2.33 1.43
C ARG A 125 22.26 -2.23 -0.07
N GLU A 126 23.02 -2.93 -0.89
CA GLU A 126 22.83 -2.95 -2.35
C GLU A 126 21.51 -3.66 -2.67
N LEU A 127 21.20 -4.75 -1.98
CA LEU A 127 19.89 -5.41 -2.07
C LEU A 127 18.73 -4.48 -1.67
N ALA A 128 18.87 -3.72 -0.58
CA ALA A 128 17.82 -2.79 -0.17
C ALA A 128 17.60 -1.68 -1.21
N LEU A 129 18.67 -1.18 -1.84
CA LEU A 129 18.58 -0.19 -2.91
C LEU A 129 17.95 -0.77 -4.18
N SER A 130 18.34 -1.99 -4.59
CA SER A 130 17.73 -2.62 -5.76
C SER A 130 16.24 -2.90 -5.54
N LEU A 131 15.84 -3.35 -4.35
CA LEU A 131 14.43 -3.52 -3.99
C LEU A 131 13.66 -2.20 -4.03
N LEU A 132 14.25 -1.09 -3.55
CA LEU A 132 13.64 0.24 -3.65
C LEU A 132 13.45 0.67 -5.11
N GLU A 133 14.45 0.47 -5.96
CA GLU A 133 14.38 0.79 -7.39
C GLU A 133 13.31 -0.05 -8.11
N ASP A 134 13.32 -1.37 -7.90
CA ASP A 134 12.36 -2.30 -8.51
C ASP A 134 10.93 -2.04 -8.04
N PHE A 135 10.75 -1.77 -6.74
CA PHE A 135 9.46 -1.45 -6.15
C PHE A 135 8.89 -0.17 -6.75
N ASN A 136 9.65 0.93 -6.74
CA ASN A 136 9.21 2.20 -7.30
C ASN A 136 9.00 2.12 -8.82
N GLY A 137 9.88 1.41 -9.54
CA GLY A 137 9.72 1.16 -10.97
C GLY A 137 8.46 0.37 -11.30
N THR A 138 8.06 -0.57 -10.44
CA THR A 138 6.80 -1.31 -10.56
C THR A 138 5.60 -0.40 -10.30
N THR A 139 5.66 0.45 -9.27
CA THR A 139 4.61 1.44 -8.98
C THR A 139 4.40 2.41 -10.15
N LEU A 140 5.47 2.88 -10.80
CA LEU A 140 5.35 3.74 -11.99
C LEU A 140 4.66 3.05 -13.16
N ARG A 141 4.95 1.76 -13.38
CA ARG A 141 4.24 0.96 -14.39
C ARG A 141 2.76 0.80 -14.06
N MET A 142 2.42 0.58 -12.79
CA MET A 142 1.04 0.54 -12.32
C MET A 142 0.31 1.86 -12.63
N CYS A 143 0.91 3.01 -12.30
CA CYS A 143 0.34 4.32 -12.62
C CYS A 143 0.15 4.53 -14.14
N THR A 144 1.03 3.97 -14.97
CA THR A 144 0.87 4.02 -16.43
C THR A 144 -0.36 3.23 -16.88
N GLY A 145 -0.61 2.06 -16.27
CA GLY A 145 -1.82 1.26 -16.51
C GLY A 145 -3.08 2.02 -16.08
N GLN A 146 -3.07 2.59 -14.87
CA GLN A 146 -4.19 3.39 -14.37
C GLN A 146 -4.51 4.59 -15.26
N HIS A 147 -3.47 5.31 -15.70
CA HIS A 147 -3.65 6.43 -16.62
C HIS A 147 -4.34 6.00 -17.92
N ALA A 148 -3.95 4.85 -18.48
CA ALA A 148 -4.58 4.31 -19.68
C ALA A 148 -6.07 3.99 -19.44
N ASP A 149 -6.41 3.33 -18.33
CA ASP A 149 -7.79 2.99 -17.97
C ASP A 149 -8.69 4.23 -17.86
N LEU A 150 -8.22 5.26 -17.13
CA LEU A 150 -8.95 6.52 -16.98
C LEU A 150 -9.18 7.22 -18.32
N THR A 151 -8.17 7.26 -19.19
CA THR A 151 -8.31 7.89 -20.52
C THR A 151 -9.28 7.14 -21.44
N GLU A 152 -9.34 5.81 -21.34
CA GLU A 152 -10.28 5.00 -22.11
C GLU A 152 -11.73 5.21 -21.64
N ARG A 153 -11.94 5.31 -20.31
CA ARG A 153 -13.25 5.64 -19.71
C ARG A 153 -13.74 7.03 -20.11
N GLU A 154 -12.86 8.03 -20.13
CA GLU A 154 -13.18 9.37 -20.62
C GLU A 154 -13.59 9.36 -22.10
N ALA A 155 -12.86 8.61 -22.95
CA ALA A 155 -13.13 8.53 -24.38
C ALA A 155 -14.45 7.83 -24.72
N THR A 156 -14.88 6.88 -23.88
CA THR A 156 -16.11 6.10 -24.06
C THR A 156 -17.33 6.72 -23.35
N SER A 157 -17.13 7.81 -22.59
CA SER A 157 -18.22 8.53 -21.95
C SER A 157 -19.19 9.14 -22.98
N PRO A 158 -20.52 8.92 -22.85
CA PRO A 158 -21.53 9.45 -23.77
C PRO A 158 -21.53 10.99 -23.90
N TRP A 159 -20.89 11.68 -22.96
CA TRP A 159 -20.85 13.14 -22.88
C TRP A 159 -19.62 13.76 -23.55
N SER A 160 -18.64 12.97 -23.97
CA SER A 160 -17.39 13.42 -24.61
C SER A 160 -17.60 14.03 -26.02
N ALA A 161 -18.76 13.80 -26.63
CA ALA A 161 -19.14 14.35 -27.94
C ALA A 161 -19.78 15.75 -27.87
N ILE A 162 -20.15 16.24 -26.68
CA ILE A 162 -20.89 17.51 -26.51
C ILE A 162 -19.95 18.68 -26.17
N SER A 163 -18.69 18.40 -25.83
CA SER A 163 -17.70 19.38 -25.37
C SER A 163 -16.60 19.72 -26.40
N ARG A 164 -16.75 19.37 -27.68
CA ARG A 164 -15.83 19.79 -28.77
C ARG A 164 -16.47 20.78 -29.73
#